data_AF-A0A4C1VK19-F1
#
_entry.id   AF-A0A4C1VK19-F1
#
_cell.length_a   1.000
_cell.length_b   1.000
_cell.length_c   1.000
_cell.angle_alpha   90.00
_cell.angle_beta   90.00
_cell.angle_gamma   90.00
#
_symmetry.space_group_name_H-M   'P 1'
#
loop_
_entity.id
_entity.type
_entity.pdbx_description
1 polymer ?
#
loop_
_entity_poly.entity_id
_entity_poly.type
_entity_poly.pdbx_seq_one_letter_code
_entity_poly.pdbx_strand_id
1 'polypeptide(L)'
;MTEEKLDKNDPQYGAVCELLDKLTLKQLVLMEEKMRCELNIESSINSGSIHLAKSRYIMGHKSVSATQLPTENSPDFSASIICETEDEDGVQQLKVSDNDAEDKVNPIKWFGVLVPQNLHRAQAIFHNAINYIVECVNVQKQLDDVIYNIHLLKRYKSIQLTSQKKDQT
;
A
#
# COMPACT_ATOMS: atom_id res chain seq x y z
N MET A 1 44.11 17.79 1.42
CA MET A 1 42.75 17.74 0.84
C MET A 1 41.80 18.16 1.93
N THR A 2 41.22 19.33 1.73
CA THR A 2 40.56 20.19 2.72
C THR A 2 39.29 19.55 3.26
N GLU A 3 39.28 19.22 4.56
CA GLU A 3 38.04 19.01 5.31
C GLU A 3 37.36 20.37 5.50
N GLU A 4 36.37 20.67 4.66
CA GLU A 4 35.45 21.79 4.86
C GLU A 4 34.62 21.51 6.13
N LYS A 5 35.09 22.07 7.25
CA LYS A 5 34.37 22.08 8.52
C LYS A 5 33.28 23.14 8.45
N LEU A 6 32.06 22.67 8.60
CA LEU A 6 30.88 23.48 8.46
C LEU A 6 30.45 24.05 9.83
N ASP A 7 30.63 25.36 10.04
CA ASP A 7 30.23 26.15 11.23
C ASP A 7 28.69 26.18 11.39
N LYS A 8 28.18 26.47 12.59
CA LYS A 8 26.73 26.64 12.81
C LYS A 8 26.10 27.78 11.98
N ASN A 9 26.92 28.67 11.43
CA ASN A 9 26.51 29.75 10.51
C ASN A 9 26.72 29.40 9.04
N ASP A 10 27.18 28.20 8.71
CA ASP A 10 27.42 27.85 7.32
C ASP A 10 26.10 27.52 6.58
N PRO A 11 25.97 27.98 5.31
CA PRO A 11 24.75 27.81 4.52
C PRO A 11 24.29 26.36 4.43
N GLN A 12 25.23 25.41 4.44
CA GLN A 12 24.95 23.99 4.28
C GLN A 12 24.41 23.33 5.56
N TYR A 13 24.64 23.89 6.77
CA TYR A 13 24.01 23.41 8.01
C TYR A 13 22.55 23.86 8.08
N GLY A 14 22.28 25.09 7.63
CA GLY A 14 20.93 25.61 7.43
C GLY A 14 20.15 24.75 6.43
N ALA A 15 20.75 24.44 5.28
CA ALA A 15 20.14 23.60 4.24
C ALA A 15 19.78 22.18 4.74
N VAL A 16 20.63 21.56 5.56
CA VAL A 16 20.33 20.23 6.15
C VAL A 16 19.14 20.31 7.12
N CYS A 17 19.04 21.38 7.92
CA CYS A 17 17.91 21.57 8.82
C CYS A 17 16.61 21.83 8.04
N GLU A 18 16.65 22.68 7.03
CA GLU A 18 15.50 22.95 6.16
C GLU A 18 15.03 21.67 5.43
N LEU A 19 15.97 20.86 4.92
CA LEU A 19 15.65 19.58 4.31
C LEU A 19 15.02 18.61 5.31
N LEU A 20 15.52 18.56 6.54
CA LEU A 20 14.95 17.73 7.60
C LEU A 20 13.53 18.17 7.96
N ASP A 21 13.28 19.48 8.04
CA ASP A 21 11.96 20.03 8.30
C ASP A 21 11.00 19.68 7.14
N LYS A 22 11.46 19.81 5.89
CA LYS A 22 10.68 19.42 4.71
C LYS A 22 10.35 17.93 4.70
N LEU A 23 11.30 17.07 5.05
CA LEU A 23 11.07 15.62 5.11
C LEU A 23 10.16 15.23 6.26
N THR A 24 10.26 15.87 7.42
CA THR A 24 9.36 15.59 8.55
C THR A 24 7.93 16.04 8.24
N LEU A 25 7.73 17.17 7.57
CA LEU A 25 6.42 17.56 7.03
C LEU A 25 5.90 16.55 6.01
N LYS A 26 6.74 16.10 5.06
CA LYS A 26 6.38 15.05 4.09
C LYS A 26 5.98 13.74 4.79
N GLN A 27 6.68 13.35 5.85
CA GLN A 27 6.36 12.18 6.66
C GLN A 27 4.96 12.27 7.27
N LEU A 28 4.58 13.45 7.80
CA LEU A 28 3.25 13.67 8.37
C LEU A 28 2.14 13.57 7.32
N VAL A 29 2.36 14.15 6.13
CA VAL A 29 1.41 14.06 5.02
C VAL A 29 1.23 12.62 4.55
N LEU A 30 2.32 11.88 4.34
CA LEU A 30 2.25 10.47 3.94
C LEU A 30 1.59 9.60 5.02
N MET A 31 1.77 9.93 6.30
CA MET A 31 1.10 9.23 7.39
C MET A 31 -0.42 9.48 7.39
N GLU A 32 -0.87 10.71 7.15
CA GLU A 32 -2.29 11.04 6.97
C GLU A 32 -2.88 10.26 5.79
N GLU A 33 -2.18 10.25 4.66
CA GLU A 33 -2.61 9.53 3.46
C GLU A 33 -2.73 8.03 3.71
N LYS A 34 -1.73 7.43 4.39
CA LYS A 34 -1.78 6.02 4.80
C LYS A 34 -3.00 5.73 5.70
N MET A 35 -3.24 6.57 6.70
CA MET A 35 -4.40 6.40 7.59
C MET A 35 -5.72 6.45 6.81
N ARG A 36 -5.84 7.35 5.83
CA ARG A 36 -7.01 7.44 4.96
C ARG A 36 -7.19 6.17 4.13
N CYS A 37 -6.12 5.61 3.56
CA CYS A 37 -6.18 4.34 2.86
C CYS A 37 -6.65 3.20 3.78
N GLU A 38 -6.10 3.09 5.00
CA GLU A 38 -6.50 2.07 5.98
C GLU A 38 -7.99 2.16 6.35
N LEU A 39 -8.51 3.38 6.56
CA LEU A 39 -9.94 3.60 6.80
C LEU A 39 -10.81 3.18 5.61
N ASN A 40 -10.38 3.47 4.38
CA ASN A 40 -11.09 3.05 3.17
C ASN A 40 -11.09 1.53 3.00
N ILE A 41 -9.97 0.87 3.34
CA ILE A 41 -9.84 -0.59 3.33
C ILE A 41 -10.80 -1.20 4.36
N GLU A 42 -10.78 -0.71 5.60
CA GLU A 42 -11.66 -1.20 6.66
C GLU A 42 -13.14 -1.05 6.30
N SER A 43 -13.52 0.15 5.81
CA SER A 43 -14.87 0.43 5.35
C SER A 43 -15.30 -0.50 4.22
N SER A 44 -14.43 -0.73 3.23
CA SER A 44 -14.70 -1.62 2.10
C SER A 44 -14.82 -3.08 2.54
N ILE A 45 -13.92 -3.57 3.41
CA ILE A 45 -13.97 -4.94 3.93
C ILE A 45 -15.26 -5.17 4.74
N ASN A 46 -15.63 -4.21 5.58
CA ASN A 46 -16.86 -4.30 6.37
C ASN A 46 -18.10 -4.31 5.46
N SER A 47 -18.19 -3.36 4.52
CA SER A 47 -19.29 -3.26 3.56
C SER A 47 -19.41 -4.52 2.68
N GLY A 48 -18.30 -5.03 2.14
CA GLY A 48 -18.24 -6.26 1.37
C GLY A 48 -18.71 -7.46 2.18
N SER A 49 -18.27 -7.57 3.44
CA SER A 49 -18.68 -8.64 4.36
C SER A 49 -20.18 -8.61 4.68
N ILE A 50 -20.78 -7.43 4.83
CA ILE A 50 -22.23 -7.26 5.01
C ILE A 50 -22.97 -7.77 3.77
N HIS A 51 -22.50 -7.46 2.56
CA HIS A 51 -23.09 -7.95 1.32
C HIS A 51 -22.95 -9.48 1.17
N LEU A 52 -21.84 -10.08 1.60
CA LEU A 52 -21.69 -11.53 1.68
C LEU A 52 -22.70 -12.15 2.66
N ALA A 53 -22.88 -11.55 3.84
CA ALA A 53 -23.85 -12.01 4.83
C ALA A 53 -25.29 -11.95 4.29
N LYS A 54 -25.66 -10.84 3.62
CA LYS A 54 -26.96 -10.72 2.93
C LYS A 54 -27.13 -11.78 1.84
N SER A 55 -26.08 -12.06 1.07
CA SER A 55 -26.12 -13.09 0.03
C SER A 55 -26.37 -14.48 0.62
N ARG A 56 -25.66 -14.83 1.70
CA ARG A 56 -25.88 -16.08 2.45
C ARG A 56 -27.30 -16.20 2.99
N TYR A 57 -27.82 -15.12 3.58
CA TYR A 57 -29.19 -15.09 4.09
C TYR A 57 -30.22 -15.35 2.97
N ILE A 58 -30.06 -14.70 1.82
CA ILE A 58 -30.97 -14.85 0.67
C ILE A 58 -30.91 -16.26 0.08
N MET A 59 -29.71 -16.84 -0.02
CA MET A 59 -29.51 -18.18 -0.60
C MET A 59 -29.97 -19.33 0.31
N GLY A 60 -30.16 -19.08 1.61
CA GLY A 60 -30.68 -20.07 2.56
C GLY A 60 -29.79 -21.33 2.65
N HIS A 61 -30.40 -22.51 2.77
CA HIS A 61 -29.66 -23.77 2.92
C HIS A 61 -28.85 -24.19 1.68
N LYS A 62 -29.16 -23.63 0.50
CA LYS A 62 -28.37 -23.83 -0.74
C LYS A 62 -27.09 -22.97 -0.77
N SER A 63 -26.80 -22.31 0.36
CA SER A 63 -25.66 -21.44 0.61
C SER A 63 -24.34 -22.03 0.12
N VAL A 64 -23.56 -21.17 -0.53
CA VAL A 64 -22.10 -21.20 -0.72
C VAL A 64 -21.38 -22.26 0.13
N SER A 65 -21.33 -23.49 -0.37
CA SER A 65 -20.58 -24.58 0.27
C SER A 65 -19.14 -24.56 -0.21
N ALA A 66 -18.20 -24.97 0.64
CA ALA A 66 -16.82 -25.19 0.22
C ALA A 66 -16.71 -26.16 -0.97
N THR A 67 -17.74 -27.00 -1.21
CA THR A 67 -17.86 -27.89 -2.38
C THR A 67 -17.90 -27.15 -3.72
N GLN A 68 -18.27 -25.86 -3.74
CA GLN A 68 -18.32 -25.05 -4.96
C GLN A 68 -16.98 -24.42 -5.31
N LEU A 69 -16.00 -24.48 -4.39
CA LEU A 69 -14.68 -23.93 -4.64
C LEU A 69 -13.84 -24.92 -5.47
N PRO A 70 -12.95 -24.41 -6.34
CA PRO A 70 -11.94 -25.23 -6.99
C PRO A 70 -11.13 -26.04 -5.97
N THR A 71 -10.86 -27.32 -6.28
CA THR A 71 -10.02 -28.22 -5.46
C THR A 71 -8.72 -28.56 -6.20
N GLU A 72 -7.81 -29.32 -5.60
CA GLU A 72 -6.55 -29.73 -6.24
C GLU A 72 -6.73 -30.48 -7.57
N ASN A 73 -7.92 -31.06 -7.81
CA ASN A 73 -8.25 -31.75 -9.05
C ASN A 73 -8.92 -30.85 -10.10
N SER A 74 -9.15 -29.58 -9.79
CA SER A 74 -9.71 -28.61 -10.75
C SER A 74 -8.63 -28.12 -11.71
N PRO A 75 -8.99 -27.73 -12.95
CA PRO A 75 -8.01 -27.17 -13.87
C PRO A 75 -7.39 -25.90 -13.29
N ASP A 76 -6.11 -25.71 -13.57
CA ASP A 76 -5.42 -24.46 -13.25
C ASP A 76 -6.15 -23.29 -13.92
N PHE A 77 -6.19 -22.17 -13.22
CA PHE A 77 -6.77 -20.94 -13.72
C PHE A 77 -5.95 -19.74 -13.25
N SER A 78 -5.85 -18.75 -14.12
CA SER A 78 -5.24 -17.47 -13.81
C SER A 78 -6.15 -16.59 -12.95
N ALA A 79 -5.53 -15.84 -12.02
CA ALA A 79 -6.22 -14.82 -11.24
C ALA A 79 -6.79 -13.73 -12.17
N SER A 80 -7.97 -13.21 -11.84
CA SER A 80 -8.62 -12.14 -12.64
C SER A 80 -7.88 -10.81 -12.59
N ILE A 81 -7.14 -10.57 -11.51
CA ILE A 81 -6.42 -9.33 -11.24
C ILE A 81 -4.99 -9.70 -10.88
N ILE A 82 -4.04 -8.92 -11.37
CA ILE A 82 -2.62 -9.01 -11.04
C ILE A 82 -2.11 -7.69 -10.48
N CYS A 83 -0.97 -7.76 -9.79
CA CYS A 83 -0.25 -6.61 -9.30
C CYS A 83 1.04 -6.49 -10.09
N GLU A 84 1.18 -5.39 -10.81
CA GLU A 84 2.36 -5.08 -11.61
C GLU A 84 3.18 -4.00 -10.93
N THR A 85 4.49 -4.02 -11.15
CA THR A 85 5.37 -2.93 -10.70
C THR A 85 5.61 -2.02 -11.90
N GLU A 86 5.16 -0.77 -11.81
CA GLU A 86 5.44 0.27 -12.79
C GLU A 86 6.51 1.22 -12.23
N ASP A 87 7.50 1.54 -13.06
CA ASP A 87 8.51 2.57 -12.78
C ASP A 87 8.03 3.91 -13.35
N GLU A 88 7.26 4.66 -12.57
CA GLU A 88 6.84 6.01 -12.93
C GLU A 88 7.81 7.03 -12.30
N ASP A 89 8.47 7.85 -13.12
CA ASP A 89 9.41 8.90 -12.69
C ASP A 89 10.56 8.41 -11.77
N GLY A 90 11.02 7.17 -11.94
CA GLY A 90 12.10 6.58 -11.15
C GLY A 90 11.66 6.13 -9.75
N VAL A 91 10.35 6.12 -9.47
CA VAL A 91 9.76 5.58 -8.25
C VAL A 91 9.01 4.29 -8.61
N GLN A 92 9.48 3.17 -8.07
CA GLN A 92 8.80 1.87 -8.21
C GLN A 92 7.47 1.87 -7.46
N GLN A 93 6.36 1.85 -8.18
CA GLN A 93 5.00 1.79 -7.65
C GLN A 93 4.32 0.48 -8.06
N LEU A 94 3.45 -0.02 -7.19
CA LEU A 94 2.59 -1.16 -7.46
C LEU A 94 1.28 -0.67 -8.09
N LYS A 95 0.75 -1.39 -9.06
CA LYS A 95 -0.52 -1.10 -9.71
C LYS A 95 -1.32 -2.36 -9.91
N VAL A 96 -2.63 -2.20 -9.78
CA VAL A 96 -3.60 -3.26 -10.01
C VAL A 96 -4.02 -3.21 -11.48
N SER A 97 -3.85 -4.32 -12.19
CA SER A 97 -4.29 -4.48 -13.58
C SER A 97 -5.11 -5.75 -13.76
N ASP A 98 -6.03 -5.72 -14.72
CA ASP A 98 -6.77 -6.91 -15.12
C ASP A 98 -5.83 -7.90 -15.81
N ASN A 99 -5.98 -9.17 -15.50
CA ASN A 99 -5.20 -10.20 -16.18
C ASN A 99 -5.78 -10.47 -17.58
N ASP A 100 -4.92 -10.44 -18.59
CA ASP A 100 -5.26 -10.74 -19.99
C ASP A 100 -5.14 -12.22 -20.34
N ALA A 101 -4.81 -13.08 -19.38
CA ALA A 101 -4.74 -14.51 -19.58
C ALA A 101 -6.08 -15.10 -20.07
N GLU A 102 -6.00 -15.99 -21.07
CA GLU A 102 -7.17 -16.62 -21.70
C GLU A 102 -7.94 -17.54 -20.74
N ASP A 103 -7.26 -18.10 -19.73
CA ASP A 103 -7.79 -19.03 -18.74
C ASP A 103 -8.33 -18.34 -17.47
N LYS A 104 -8.56 -17.02 -17.50
CA LYS A 104 -9.09 -16.29 -16.35
C LYS A 104 -10.49 -16.77 -15.96
N VAL A 105 -10.66 -17.07 -14.67
CA VAL A 105 -11.94 -17.52 -14.12
C VAL A 105 -12.55 -16.41 -13.26
N ASN A 106 -13.80 -16.05 -13.55
CA ASN A 106 -14.58 -15.17 -12.69
C ASN A 106 -15.15 -15.99 -11.51
N PRO A 107 -14.72 -15.74 -10.25
CA PRO A 107 -15.13 -16.53 -9.08
C PRO A 107 -16.64 -16.54 -8.83
N ILE A 108 -17.37 -15.54 -9.33
CA ILE A 108 -18.81 -15.48 -9.13
C ILE A 108 -19.54 -16.65 -9.79
N LYS A 109 -18.98 -17.19 -10.88
CA LYS A 109 -19.54 -18.30 -11.65
C LYS A 109 -19.50 -19.62 -10.88
N TRP A 110 -18.65 -19.74 -9.85
CA TRP A 110 -18.60 -20.93 -8.98
C TRP A 110 -19.89 -21.14 -8.19
N PHE A 111 -20.67 -20.07 -7.99
CA PHE A 111 -21.92 -20.10 -7.24
C PHE A 111 -23.16 -20.37 -8.11
N GLY A 112 -22.95 -20.80 -9.36
CA GLY A 112 -23.99 -21.18 -10.31
C GLY A 112 -24.58 -20.02 -11.12
N VAL A 113 -25.70 -20.28 -11.81
CA VAL A 113 -26.30 -19.31 -12.75
C VAL A 113 -27.11 -18.22 -12.04
N LEU A 114 -27.68 -18.51 -10.86
CA LEU A 114 -28.57 -17.60 -10.16
C LEU A 114 -27.88 -16.98 -8.93
N VAL A 115 -26.99 -16.02 -9.19
CA VAL A 115 -26.24 -15.33 -8.14
C VAL A 115 -26.99 -14.08 -7.66
N PRO A 116 -27.20 -13.89 -6.34
CA PRO A 116 -27.83 -12.68 -5.82
C PRO A 116 -27.02 -11.43 -6.14
N GLN A 117 -27.72 -10.32 -6.39
CA GLN A 117 -27.10 -9.01 -6.64
C GLN A 117 -26.13 -8.58 -5.53
N ASN A 118 -26.38 -8.99 -4.29
CA ASN A 118 -25.49 -8.69 -3.17
C ASN A 118 -24.13 -9.37 -3.32
N LEU A 119 -24.03 -10.55 -3.95
CA LEU A 119 -22.75 -11.23 -4.15
C LEU A 119 -21.93 -10.54 -5.23
N HIS A 120 -22.59 -10.07 -6.30
CA HIS A 120 -21.97 -9.19 -7.30
C HIS A 120 -21.44 -7.90 -6.67
N ARG A 121 -22.23 -7.26 -5.80
CA ARG A 121 -21.80 -6.07 -5.06
C ARG A 121 -20.60 -6.35 -4.16
N ALA A 122 -20.62 -7.47 -3.42
CA ALA A 122 -19.49 -7.86 -2.59
C ALA A 122 -18.22 -8.04 -3.43
N GLN A 123 -18.29 -8.75 -4.57
CA GLN A 123 -17.16 -8.92 -5.48
C GLN A 123 -16.58 -7.58 -5.95
N ALA A 124 -17.43 -6.65 -6.38
CA ALA A 124 -17.00 -5.32 -6.81
C ALA A 124 -16.36 -4.50 -5.67
N ILE A 125 -16.93 -4.57 -4.46
CA ILE A 125 -16.36 -3.91 -3.29
C ILE A 125 -14.98 -4.49 -2.95
N PHE A 126 -14.80 -5.81 -3.02
CA PHE A 126 -13.49 -6.41 -2.76
C PHE A 126 -12.47 -6.11 -3.86
N HIS A 127 -12.87 -6.00 -5.13
CA HIS A 127 -11.99 -5.48 -6.19
C HIS A 127 -11.49 -4.08 -5.85
N ASN A 128 -12.39 -3.17 -5.46
CA ASN A 128 -12.01 -1.82 -5.05
C ASN A 128 -11.14 -1.81 -3.78
N ALA A 129 -11.39 -2.72 -2.83
CA ALA A 129 -10.56 -2.87 -1.64
C ALA A 129 -9.10 -3.23 -1.99
N ILE A 130 -8.88 -4.06 -3.03
CA ILE A 130 -7.54 -4.39 -3.51
C ILE A 130 -6.84 -3.13 -4.04
N ASN A 131 -7.54 -2.27 -4.78
CA ASN A 131 -6.98 -0.99 -5.24
C ASN A 131 -6.53 -0.12 -4.05
N TYR A 132 -7.36 0.04 -3.02
CA TYR A 132 -6.99 0.79 -1.81
C TYR A 132 -5.81 0.16 -1.06
N ILE A 133 -5.71 -1.18 -1.03
CA ILE A 133 -4.57 -1.88 -0.42
C ILE A 133 -3.29 -1.57 -1.18
N VAL A 134 -3.31 -1.63 -2.52
CA VAL A 134 -2.13 -1.34 -3.34
C VAL A 134 -1.69 0.12 -3.20
N GLU A 135 -2.64 1.07 -3.21
CA GLU A 135 -2.37 2.48 -2.90
C GLU A 135 -1.72 2.62 -1.51
N CYS A 136 -2.26 1.95 -0.50
CA CYS A 136 -1.72 1.96 0.86
C CYS A 136 -0.27 1.45 0.91
N VAL A 137 0.04 0.37 0.19
CA VAL A 137 1.39 -0.19 0.13
C VAL A 137 2.35 0.77 -0.56
N ASN A 138 1.93 1.46 -1.60
CA ASN A 138 2.75 2.49 -2.27
C ASN A 138 3.07 3.66 -1.33
N VAL A 139 2.06 4.16 -0.61
CA VAL A 139 2.24 5.23 0.38
C VAL A 139 3.15 4.75 1.52
N GLN A 140 2.99 3.51 1.97
CA GLN A 140 3.85 2.90 2.98
C GLN A 140 5.31 2.83 2.52
N LYS A 141 5.57 2.40 1.28
CA LYS A 141 6.92 2.37 0.72
C LYS A 141 7.56 3.76 0.69
N GLN A 142 6.80 4.77 0.24
CA GLN A 142 7.27 6.16 0.24
C GLN A 142 7.54 6.68 1.66
N LEU A 143 6.71 6.29 2.63
CA LEU A 143 6.88 6.67 4.03
C LEU A 143 8.16 6.05 4.61
N ASP A 144 8.42 4.78 4.33
CA ASP A 144 9.64 4.08 4.77
C ASP A 144 10.90 4.74 4.19
N ASP A 145 10.89 5.11 2.91
CA ASP A 145 11.98 5.85 2.27
C ASP A 145 12.23 7.22 2.92
N VAL A 146 11.16 7.97 3.23
CA VAL A 146 11.26 9.26 3.91
C VAL A 146 11.82 9.10 5.32
N ILE A 147 11.33 8.10 6.07
CA ILE A 147 11.83 7.78 7.42
C ILE A 147 13.32 7.44 7.36
N TYR A 148 13.72 6.59 6.41
CA TYR A 148 15.11 6.23 6.20
C TYR A 148 15.98 7.47 5.93
N ASN A 149 15.56 8.35 5.03
CA ASN A 149 16.27 9.59 4.72
C ASN A 149 16.39 10.53 5.93
N ILE A 150 15.32 10.67 6.73
CA ILE A 150 15.34 11.42 7.98
C ILE A 150 16.38 10.85 8.95
N HIS A 151 16.42 9.52 9.10
CA HIS A 151 17.41 8.87 9.96
C HIS A 151 18.85 9.12 9.48
N LEU A 152 19.10 9.04 8.16
CA LEU A 152 20.40 9.33 7.59
C LEU A 152 20.83 10.79 7.84
N LEU A 153 19.96 11.76 7.58
CA LEU A 153 20.25 13.18 7.80
C LEU A 153 20.49 13.50 9.28
N LYS A 154 19.72 12.89 10.19
CA LYS A 154 19.95 13.01 11.63
C LYS A 154 21.30 12.43 12.04
N ARG A 155 21.71 11.29 11.47
CA ARG A 155 23.03 10.68 11.72
C ARG A 155 24.15 11.56 11.18
N TYR A 156 24.02 12.09 9.97
CA TYR A 156 24.98 13.00 9.38
C TYR A 156 25.16 14.25 10.26
N LYS A 157 24.06 14.89 10.66
CA LYS A 157 24.06 16.05 11.56
C LYS A 157 24.76 15.77 12.90
N SER A 158 24.53 14.59 13.49
CA SER A 158 25.12 14.23 14.79
C SER A 158 26.62 13.94 14.70
N ILE A 159 27.11 13.35 13.61
CA ILE A 159 28.55 13.15 13.36
C ILE A 159 29.27 14.49 13.17
N GLN A 160 28.66 15.46 12.49
CA GLN A 160 29.29 16.78 12.30
C GLN A 160 29.36 17.59 13.61
N LEU A 161 28.34 17.48 14.46
CA LEU A 161 28.32 18.12 15.78
C LEU A 161 29.37 17.56 16.74
N THR A 162 29.74 16.27 16.64
CA THR A 162 30.80 15.67 17.47
C THR A 162 32.20 16.04 16.98
N SER A 163 32.40 16.23 15.66
CA SER A 163 33.66 16.74 15.11
C SER A 163 33.99 18.16 15.58
N GLN A 164 32.99 19.06 15.69
CA GLN A 164 33.21 20.42 16.20
C GLN A 164 33.66 20.49 17.68
N LYS A 165 33.26 19.51 18.53
CA LYS A 165 33.65 19.49 19.95
C LYS A 165 35.10 19.04 20.18
N LYS A 166 35.68 18.30 19.24
CA LYS A 166 37.03 17.73 19.36
C LYS A 166 38.15 18.73 19.01
N ASP A 167 37.83 19.81 18.31
CA ASP A 167 38.78 20.86 17.94
C ASP A 167 38.84 22.03 18.95
N GLN A 168 37.95 22.05 19.95
CA GLN A 168 37.90 23.07 21.01
C GLN A 168 38.56 22.62 22.34
N THR A 169 39.17 21.43 22.38
CA THR A 169 39.92 20.89 23.52
C THR A 169 41.35 20.58 23.09
#